data_AF-A0A820QG75-F1
#
_entry.id   AF-A0A820QG75-F1
#
_cell.length_a   1.000
_cell.length_b   1.000
_cell.length_c   1.000
_cell.angle_alpha   90.00
_cell.angle_beta   90.00
_cell.angle_gamma   90.00
#
_symmetry.space_group_name_H-M   'P 1'
#
loop_
_entity.id
_entity.type
_entity.pdbx_description
1 polymer ?
#
loop_
_entity_poly.entity_id
_entity_poly.type
_entity_poly.pdbx_seq_one_letter_code
_entity_poly.pdbx_strand_id
1 'polypeptide(L)'
;SIFSAGADLSDMYARCAKRDRPPIEKFVFDTLTRGVASPLLCTKPVACSLDGHAIAGGLILALACDYISMGTRKPFLVGITEVAVGVPFPVVPLEIIRHQLDPQLAQRLIFDANNISSTDFPIRCERSETPDDLARKWLKMM
;
A
#
# COMPACT_ATOMS: atom_id res chain seq x y z
N SER A 1 -12.79 -4.87 8.09
CA SER A 1 -12.86 -3.68 7.22
C SER A 1 -11.65 -3.72 6.32
N ILE A 2 -11.77 -3.26 5.08
CA ILE A 2 -10.69 -3.26 4.10
C ILE A 2 -10.37 -1.79 3.80
N PHE A 3 -9.09 -1.41 3.92
CA PHE A 3 -8.61 -0.11 3.44
C PHE A 3 -8.41 -0.19 1.92
N SER A 4 -7.61 -1.15 1.47
CA SER A 4 -7.44 -1.47 0.06
C SER A 4 -6.85 -2.87 -0.11
N ALA A 5 -7.46 -3.68 -0.98
CA ALA A 5 -6.96 -5.01 -1.34
C ALA A 5 -5.93 -4.99 -2.50
N GLY A 6 -5.57 -3.80 -2.98
CA GLY A 6 -4.71 -3.63 -4.15
C GLY A 6 -5.48 -3.66 -5.48
N ALA A 7 -4.82 -4.08 -6.55
CA ALA A 7 -5.41 -4.14 -7.88
C ALA A 7 -6.49 -5.23 -7.96
N ASP A 8 -7.55 -4.98 -8.73
CA ASP A 8 -8.58 -5.97 -9.02
C ASP A 8 -7.99 -7.03 -9.97
N LEU A 9 -7.66 -8.20 -9.41
CA LEU A 9 -7.10 -9.31 -10.17
C LEU A 9 -8.08 -9.84 -11.23
N SER A 10 -9.39 -9.82 -10.97
CA SER A 10 -10.38 -10.28 -11.96
C SER A 10 -10.38 -9.37 -13.18
N ASP A 11 -10.34 -8.05 -12.97
CA ASP A 11 -10.19 -7.07 -14.04
C ASP A 11 -8.84 -7.24 -14.76
N MET A 12 -7.74 -7.49 -14.03
CA MET A 12 -6.43 -7.76 -14.62
C MET A 12 -6.46 -9.01 -15.52
N TYR A 13 -7.03 -10.12 -15.05
CA TYR A 13 -7.19 -11.34 -15.85
C TYR A 13 -8.07 -11.09 -17.07
N ALA A 14 -9.20 -10.40 -16.92
CA ALA A 14 -10.10 -10.06 -18.01
C ALA A 14 -9.41 -9.19 -19.07
N ARG A 15 -8.54 -8.26 -18.68
CA ARG A 15 -7.72 -7.46 -19.60
C ARG A 15 -6.68 -8.32 -20.33
N CYS A 16 -6.05 -9.27 -19.64
CA CYS A 16 -5.08 -10.18 -20.24
C CYS A 16 -5.69 -11.14 -21.27
N ALA A 17 -6.95 -11.52 -21.08
CA ALA A 17 -7.66 -12.43 -21.97
C ALA A 17 -8.08 -11.80 -23.31
N LYS A 18 -7.98 -10.46 -23.48
CA LYS A 18 -8.35 -9.78 -24.72
C LYS A 18 -7.27 -9.95 -25.79
N ARG A 19 -7.71 -10.18 -27.03
CA ARG A 19 -6.84 -10.42 -28.21
C ARG A 19 -5.94 -9.23 -28.57
N ASP A 20 -6.41 -8.01 -28.30
CA ASP A 20 -5.74 -6.75 -28.63
C ASP A 20 -5.23 -6.04 -27.37
N ARG A 21 -4.49 -6.78 -26.54
CA ARG A 21 -4.09 -6.31 -25.21
C ARG A 21 -3.06 -5.19 -25.31
N PRO A 22 -3.23 -4.05 -24.59
CA PRO A 22 -2.07 -3.23 -24.27
C PRO A 22 -1.07 -4.11 -23.48
N PRO A 23 0.25 -3.90 -23.61
CA PRO A 23 1.22 -4.66 -22.83
C PRO A 23 0.86 -4.58 -21.36
N ILE A 24 0.77 -5.74 -20.67
CA ILE A 24 0.53 -5.77 -19.22
C ILE A 24 1.57 -4.93 -18.48
N GLU A 25 2.77 -4.84 -19.06
CA GLU A 25 3.83 -3.92 -18.66
C GLU A 25 3.34 -2.46 -18.59
N LYS A 26 2.64 -1.96 -19.60
CA LYS A 26 2.09 -0.59 -19.55
C LYS A 26 1.10 -0.44 -18.39
N PHE A 27 0.22 -1.42 -18.18
CA PHE A 27 -0.75 -1.31 -17.08
C PHE A 27 -0.08 -1.34 -15.69
N VAL A 28 0.85 -2.28 -15.48
CA VAL A 28 1.54 -2.47 -14.19
C VAL A 28 2.55 -1.33 -13.93
N PHE A 29 3.39 -1.03 -14.90
CA PHE A 29 4.48 -0.07 -14.73
C PHE A 29 4.04 1.40 -14.90
N ASP A 30 2.94 1.69 -15.58
CA ASP A 30 2.40 3.07 -15.68
C ASP A 30 1.18 3.25 -14.77
N THR A 31 0.06 2.59 -15.07
CA THR A 31 -1.21 2.85 -14.37
C THR A 31 -1.14 2.53 -12.87
N LEU A 32 -0.73 1.31 -12.50
CA LEU A 32 -0.68 0.91 -11.09
C LEU A 32 0.38 1.70 -10.34
N THR A 33 1.56 1.88 -10.95
CA THR A 33 2.64 2.68 -10.37
C THR A 33 2.20 4.12 -10.08
N ARG A 34 1.59 4.80 -11.05
CA ARG A 34 1.04 6.14 -10.85
C ARG A 34 -0.05 6.18 -9.78
N GLY A 35 -0.87 5.14 -9.70
CA GLY A 35 -1.93 5.03 -8.69
C GLY A 35 -1.35 4.98 -7.28
N VAL A 36 -0.46 4.01 -7.02
CA VAL A 36 0.12 3.83 -5.68
C VAL A 36 1.07 4.95 -5.28
N ALA A 37 1.76 5.56 -6.24
CA ALA A 37 2.66 6.69 -5.99
C ALA A 37 1.94 8.06 -5.97
N SER A 38 0.63 8.10 -6.24
CA SER A 38 -0.10 9.37 -6.34
C SER A 38 -0.01 10.25 -5.08
N PRO A 39 0.04 9.73 -3.84
CA PRO A 39 0.26 10.57 -2.67
C PRO A 39 1.58 11.35 -2.71
N LEU A 40 2.67 10.72 -3.17
CA LEU A 40 3.99 11.37 -3.32
C LEU A 40 4.01 12.50 -4.37
N LEU A 41 3.06 12.46 -5.31
CA LEU A 41 2.93 13.45 -6.37
C LEU A 41 1.92 14.56 -6.01
N CYS A 42 1.26 14.45 -4.86
CA CYS A 42 0.28 15.42 -4.42
C CYS A 42 0.98 16.72 -3.99
N THR A 43 0.48 17.87 -4.43
CA THR A 43 1.02 19.19 -4.03
C THR A 43 0.56 19.63 -2.64
N LYS A 44 -0.17 18.77 -1.91
CA LYS A 44 -0.70 19.03 -0.58
C LYS A 44 -0.38 17.83 0.32
N PRO A 45 -0.21 18.06 1.64
CA PRO A 45 0.01 16.97 2.59
C PRO A 45 -1.07 15.89 2.50
N VAL A 46 -0.68 14.62 2.48
CA VAL A 46 -1.54 13.45 2.41
C VAL A 46 -1.38 12.62 3.68
N ALA A 47 -2.44 12.55 4.49
CA ALA A 47 -2.50 11.70 5.67
C ALA A 47 -3.32 10.43 5.40
N CYS A 48 -2.75 9.27 5.72
CA CYS A 48 -3.41 7.97 5.71
C CYS A 48 -3.95 7.65 7.11
N SER A 49 -5.25 7.35 7.19
CA SER A 49 -5.85 6.68 8.34
C SER A 49 -6.02 5.20 8.01
N LEU A 50 -5.16 4.36 8.58
CA LEU A 50 -5.07 2.93 8.27
C LEU A 50 -5.84 2.11 9.32
N ASP A 51 -7.12 1.83 9.05
CA ASP A 51 -8.04 1.10 9.96
C ASP A 51 -8.71 -0.13 9.30
N GLY A 52 -8.00 -0.75 8.36
CA GLY A 52 -8.51 -1.93 7.64
C GLY A 52 -7.42 -2.62 6.83
N HIS A 53 -7.77 -3.80 6.30
CA HIS A 53 -6.83 -4.61 5.53
C HIS A 53 -6.20 -3.79 4.40
N ALA A 54 -4.86 -3.80 4.34
CA ALA A 54 -4.08 -3.10 3.33
C ALA A 54 -3.10 -4.09 2.70
N ILE A 55 -3.42 -4.56 1.50
CA ILE A 55 -2.78 -5.72 0.87
C ILE A 55 -2.20 -5.31 -0.48
N ALA A 56 -1.00 -5.82 -0.80
CA ALA A 56 -0.28 -5.52 -2.03
C ALA A 56 -0.18 -4.01 -2.26
N GLY A 57 -0.59 -3.53 -3.43
CA GLY A 57 -0.63 -2.11 -3.78
C GLY A 57 -1.44 -1.25 -2.80
N GLY A 58 -2.35 -1.83 -2.03
CA GLY A 58 -3.06 -1.13 -0.96
C GLY A 58 -2.16 -0.73 0.21
N LEU A 59 -1.22 -1.59 0.62
CA LEU A 59 -0.21 -1.23 1.60
C LEU A 59 0.78 -0.22 1.02
N ILE A 60 1.21 -0.41 -0.23
CA ILE A 60 2.14 0.52 -0.90
C ILE A 60 1.52 1.92 -1.01
N LEU A 61 0.23 2.01 -1.33
CA LEU A 61 -0.50 3.28 -1.35
C LEU A 61 -0.51 3.95 0.03
N ALA A 62 -0.71 3.20 1.11
CA ALA A 62 -0.64 3.74 2.47
C ALA A 62 0.77 4.24 2.82
N LEU A 63 1.80 3.48 2.44
CA LEU A 63 3.21 3.85 2.64
C LEU A 63 3.60 5.11 1.85
N ALA A 64 2.96 5.36 0.70
CA ALA A 64 3.22 6.54 -0.10
C ALA A 64 2.75 7.86 0.54
N CYS A 65 1.88 7.81 1.57
CA CYS A 65 1.40 9.00 2.26
C CYS A 65 2.46 9.63 3.18
N ASP A 66 2.37 10.95 3.38
CA ASP A 66 3.31 11.72 4.22
C ASP A 66 3.17 11.37 5.71
N TYR A 67 1.97 10.98 6.12
CA TYR A 67 1.66 10.58 7.49
C TYR A 67 0.75 9.37 7.50
N ILE A 68 0.95 8.48 8.47
CA ILE A 68 0.12 7.30 8.70
C ILE A 68 -0.28 7.30 10.17
N SER A 69 -1.58 7.25 10.45
CA SER A 69 -2.13 6.84 11.73
C SER A 69 -2.74 5.45 11.60
N MET A 70 -2.55 4.60 12.60
CA MET A 70 -3.02 3.22 12.56
C MET A 70 -4.13 2.97 13.60
N GLY A 71 -5.19 2.31 13.14
CA GLY A 71 -6.30 1.89 13.99
C GLY A 71 -5.96 0.75 14.92
N THR A 72 -6.41 0.83 16.17
CA THR A 72 -6.19 -0.23 17.19
C THR A 72 -7.45 -0.94 17.64
N ARG A 73 -8.63 -0.57 17.11
CA ARG A 73 -9.93 -1.14 17.51
C ARG A 73 -10.01 -2.65 17.29
N LYS A 74 -9.38 -3.13 16.22
CA LYS A 74 -9.28 -4.55 15.88
C LYS A 74 -8.03 -4.81 15.04
N PRO A 75 -7.37 -5.96 15.20
CA PRO A 75 -6.32 -6.38 14.28
C PRO A 75 -6.85 -6.45 12.85
N PHE A 76 -6.03 -6.04 11.90
CA PHE A 76 -6.27 -6.23 10.47
C PHE A 76 -4.97 -6.66 9.79
N LEU A 77 -5.09 -7.18 8.58
CA LEU A 77 -3.95 -7.71 7.83
C LEU A 77 -3.29 -6.64 6.99
N VAL A 78 -1.97 -6.62 7.03
CA VAL A 78 -1.13 -5.84 6.12
C VAL A 78 -0.12 -6.75 5.45
N GLY A 79 0.19 -6.51 4.18
CA GLY A 79 1.14 -7.36 3.45
C GLY A 79 1.49 -6.83 2.08
N ILE A 80 2.68 -7.20 1.62
CA ILE A 80 3.20 -6.96 0.27
C ILE A 80 3.13 -8.31 -0.46
N THR A 81 2.05 -8.58 -1.20
CA THR A 81 1.70 -9.93 -1.69
C THR A 81 1.80 -10.08 -3.20
N GLU A 82 2.38 -9.11 -3.90
CA GLU A 82 2.46 -9.06 -5.36
C GLU A 82 3.14 -10.31 -5.95
N VAL A 83 4.24 -10.77 -5.35
CA VAL A 83 4.97 -11.93 -5.87
C VAL A 83 4.20 -13.24 -5.68
N ALA A 84 3.31 -13.34 -4.68
CA ALA A 84 2.47 -14.52 -4.48
C ALA A 84 1.51 -14.76 -5.66
N VAL A 85 1.19 -13.70 -6.41
CA VAL A 85 0.32 -13.76 -7.60
C VAL A 85 1.07 -13.48 -8.91
N GLY A 86 2.41 -13.45 -8.85
CA GLY A 86 3.26 -13.25 -10.04
C GLY A 86 3.27 -11.83 -10.60
N VAL A 87 2.88 -10.82 -9.82
CA VAL A 87 2.96 -9.41 -10.24
C VAL A 87 4.38 -8.90 -9.95
N PRO A 88 5.14 -8.45 -10.97
CA PRO A 88 6.47 -7.90 -10.75
C PRO A 88 6.40 -6.53 -10.09
N PHE A 89 7.43 -6.16 -9.31
CA PHE A 89 7.56 -4.83 -8.74
C PHE A 89 8.18 -3.84 -9.73
N PRO A 90 7.47 -2.77 -10.11
CA PRO A 90 8.11 -1.60 -10.70
C PRO A 90 9.03 -0.94 -9.67
N VAL A 91 10.04 -0.20 -10.15
CA VAL A 91 11.05 0.44 -9.29
C VAL A 91 10.40 1.39 -8.27
N VAL A 92 9.40 2.17 -8.68
CA VAL A 92 8.78 3.17 -7.79
C VAL A 92 8.08 2.54 -6.58
N PRO A 93 7.14 1.59 -6.71
CA PRO A 93 6.57 0.85 -5.58
C PRO A 93 7.63 0.20 -4.67
N LEU A 94 8.70 -0.36 -5.26
CA LEU A 94 9.79 -0.96 -4.51
C LEU A 94 10.55 0.07 -3.65
N GLU A 95 10.83 1.24 -4.20
CA GLU A 95 11.49 2.34 -3.47
C GLU A 95 10.59 2.94 -2.40
N ILE A 96 9.26 3.01 -2.61
CA ILE A 96 8.31 3.42 -1.56
C ILE A 96 8.41 2.50 -0.35
N ILE A 97 8.40 1.18 -0.59
CA ILE A 97 8.53 0.19 0.49
C ILE A 97 9.86 0.35 1.22
N ARG A 98 10.97 0.48 0.49
CA ARG A 98 12.32 0.64 1.06
C ARG A 98 12.51 1.94 1.82
N HIS A 99 11.84 3.01 1.39
CA HIS A 99 11.92 4.30 2.05
C HIS A 99 11.23 4.29 3.41
N GLN A 100 10.07 3.61 3.51
CA GLN A 100 9.22 3.67 4.69
C GLN A 100 9.46 2.55 5.71
N LEU A 101 10.02 1.43 5.28
CA LEU A 101 10.22 0.27 6.13
C LEU A 101 11.70 0.05 6.44
N ASP A 102 11.96 -0.58 7.58
CA ASP A 102 13.28 -1.12 7.88
C ASP A 102 13.73 -2.08 6.75
N PRO A 103 15.01 -2.04 6.31
CA PRO A 103 15.48 -2.86 5.19
C PRO A 103 15.25 -4.37 5.35
N GLN A 104 15.39 -4.91 6.56
CA GLN A 104 15.14 -6.34 6.78
C GLN A 104 13.65 -6.66 6.74
N LEU A 105 12.80 -5.80 7.29
CA LEU A 105 11.35 -5.94 7.18
C LEU A 105 10.88 -5.84 5.73
N ALA A 106 11.38 -4.86 4.97
CA ALA A 106 11.04 -4.64 3.58
C ALA A 106 11.34 -5.89 2.74
N GLN A 107 12.55 -6.45 2.86
CA GLN A 107 12.92 -7.67 2.16
C GLN A 107 12.02 -8.85 2.53
N ARG A 108 11.77 -9.08 3.82
CA ARG A 108 10.89 -10.16 4.28
C ARG A 108 9.49 -10.02 3.70
N LEU A 109 8.86 -8.85 3.83
CA LEU A 109 7.51 -8.65 3.31
C LEU A 109 7.44 -8.83 1.79
N ILE A 110 8.44 -8.35 1.04
CA ILE A 110 8.49 -8.50 -0.42
C ILE A 110 8.61 -9.97 -0.84
N PHE A 111 9.49 -10.74 -0.21
CA PHE A 111 9.81 -12.10 -0.66
C PHE A 111 8.95 -13.18 -0.03
N ASP A 112 8.59 -13.04 1.25
CA ASP A 112 7.73 -14.01 1.93
C ASP A 112 6.29 -13.92 1.40
N ALA A 113 5.89 -12.75 0.90
CA ALA A 113 4.58 -12.47 0.33
C ALA A 113 3.41 -12.81 1.26
N ASN A 114 3.66 -12.73 2.57
CA ASN A 114 2.71 -13.08 3.61
C ASN A 114 2.03 -11.84 4.19
N ASN A 115 0.84 -12.07 4.73
CA ASN A 115 0.13 -11.08 5.53
C ASN A 115 0.52 -11.20 6.99
N ILE A 116 0.75 -10.07 7.64
CA ILE A 116 0.97 -9.96 9.08
C ILE A 116 -0.14 -9.15 9.74
N SER A 117 -0.32 -9.33 11.03
CA SER A 117 -1.24 -8.52 11.82
C SER A 117 -0.73 -7.09 11.93
N SER A 118 -1.64 -6.11 11.85
CA SER A 118 -1.35 -4.70 12.09
C SER A 118 -0.79 -4.45 13.49
N THR A 119 -1.09 -5.32 14.47
CA THR A 119 -0.49 -5.30 15.81
C THR A 119 1.01 -5.52 15.77
N ASP A 120 1.47 -6.37 14.84
CA ASP A 120 2.86 -6.84 14.77
C ASP A 120 3.65 -6.10 13.67
N PHE A 121 3.01 -5.22 12.91
CA PHE A 121 3.64 -4.46 11.84
C PHE A 121 4.48 -3.29 12.40
N PRO A 122 5.82 -3.37 12.38
CA PRO A 122 6.66 -2.47 13.19
C PRO A 122 7.03 -1.19 12.43
N ILE A 123 6.03 -0.52 11.84
CA ILE A 123 6.19 0.80 11.23
C ILE A 123 6.08 1.91 12.28
N ARG A 124 6.89 2.96 12.11
CA ARG A 124 6.87 4.15 12.97
C ARG A 124 5.65 5.02 12.62
N CYS A 125 4.54 4.79 13.32
CA CYS A 125 3.30 5.55 13.17
C CYS A 125 2.62 5.75 14.53
N GLU A 126 1.78 6.77 14.64
CA GLU A 126 0.89 6.91 15.79
C GLU A 126 -0.26 5.90 15.68
N ARG A 127 -0.68 5.35 16.83
CA ARG A 127 -1.73 4.33 16.92
C ARG A 127 -2.85 4.82 17.82
N SER A 128 -4.10 4.63 17.41
CA SER A 128 -5.28 5.07 18.19
C SER A 128 -6.51 4.24 17.83
N GLU A 129 -7.49 4.21 18.73
CA GLU A 129 -8.84 3.74 18.40
C GLU A 129 -9.57 4.71 17.46
N THR A 130 -9.11 5.96 17.34
CA THR A 130 -9.63 6.99 16.42
C THR A 130 -8.52 7.51 15.48
N PRO A 131 -7.99 6.68 14.57
CA PRO A 131 -6.89 7.08 13.69
C PRO A 131 -7.26 8.25 12.76
N ASP A 132 -8.55 8.41 12.42
CA ASP A 132 -9.03 9.54 11.62
C ASP A 132 -8.80 10.89 12.33
N ASP A 133 -8.94 10.93 13.65
CA ASP A 133 -8.73 12.16 14.43
C ASP A 133 -7.24 12.54 14.44
N LEU A 134 -6.35 11.54 14.55
CA LEU A 134 -4.91 11.75 14.45
C LEU A 134 -4.51 12.29 13.08
N ALA A 135 -5.01 11.68 12.00
CA ALA A 135 -4.75 12.15 10.63
C ALA A 135 -5.26 13.59 10.42
N ARG A 136 -6.47 13.90 10.89
CA ARG A 136 -7.03 15.27 10.82
C ARG A 136 -6.25 16.27 11.66
N LYS A 137 -5.78 15.87 12.85
CA LYS A 137 -4.94 16.71 13.71
C LYS A 137 -3.61 17.01 13.03
N TRP A 138 -2.96 15.99 12.47
CA TRP A 138 -1.71 16.15 11.73
C TRP A 138 -1.86 17.13 10.55
N LEU A 139 -2.92 16.98 9.75
CA LEU A 139 -3.21 17.88 8.63
C LEU A 139 -3.45 19.35 9.04
N LYS A 140 -3.90 19.61 10.28
CA LYS A 140 -4.09 20.98 10.79
C LYS A 140 -2.80 21.62 11.30
N MET A 141 -1.74 20.84 11.48
CA MET A 141 -0.43 21.32 11.95
C MET A 141 0.54 21.63 10.81
N MET A 142 0.20 21.23 9.58
CA MET A 142 0.95 21.52 8.34
C MET A 142 0.39 22.78 7.68
#